data_AF-A0A3S3QTJ4-F1
#
_entry.id   AF-A0A3S3QTJ4-F1
#
_cell.length_a   1.000
_cell.length_b   1.000
_cell.length_c   1.000
_cell.angle_alpha   90.00
_cell.angle_beta   90.00
_cell.angle_gamma   90.00
#
_symmetry.space_group_name_H-M   'P 1'
#
loop_
_entity.id
_entity.type
_entity.pdbx_description
1 polymer ?
#
loop_
_entity_poly.entity_id
_entity_poly.type
_entity_poly.pdbx_seq_one_letter_code
_entity_poly.pdbx_strand_id
1 'polypeptide(L)'
;MKKSLFLFIIFFTTSVIFAQDGLVGKWKTNIQFGLGEAEEYVLSKSVSNNFLNSWLELKPKSAFVSYRSQGGPCGNNCYTTIYGRYSIEDEKYINFHIDTITYSRSCPKREDSFPNITLSEYVIEKTAEGYNFVRNDVFFGTVTKESD
;
A
#
# COMPACT_ATOMS: atom_id res chain seq x y z
N MET A 1 21.36 -54.34 -27.58
CA MET A 1 21.16 -52.88 -27.58
C MET A 1 20.24 -52.52 -26.43
N LYS A 2 20.75 -51.98 -25.31
CA LYS A 2 19.94 -51.62 -24.14
C LYS A 2 19.39 -50.20 -24.34
N LYS A 3 18.08 -50.07 -24.50
CA LYS A 3 17.39 -48.77 -24.58
C LYS A 3 17.28 -48.23 -23.14
N SER A 4 18.11 -47.26 -22.79
CA SER A 4 17.98 -46.53 -21.53
C SER A 4 16.80 -45.57 -21.65
N LEU A 5 15.75 -45.81 -20.88
CA LEU A 5 14.58 -44.95 -20.79
C LEU A 5 14.91 -43.84 -19.77
N PHE A 6 15.29 -42.65 -20.26
CA PHE A 6 15.51 -41.48 -19.41
C PHE A 6 14.15 -40.94 -18.94
N LEU A 7 13.87 -41.07 -17.65
CA LEU A 7 12.68 -40.53 -16.99
C LEU A 7 12.92 -39.04 -16.65
N PHE A 8 12.35 -38.12 -17.43
CA PHE A 8 12.33 -36.70 -17.06
C PHE A 8 11.27 -36.49 -15.97
N ILE A 9 11.72 -36.35 -14.72
CA ILE A 9 10.88 -35.88 -13.60
C ILE A 9 10.71 -34.37 -13.79
N ILE A 10 9.60 -33.96 -14.40
CA ILE A 10 9.17 -32.56 -14.45
C ILE A 10 8.67 -32.21 -13.05
N PHE A 11 9.54 -31.60 -12.25
CA PHE A 11 9.14 -30.95 -11.00
C PHE A 11 8.22 -29.78 -11.37
N PHE A 12 6.91 -30.01 -11.35
CA PHE A 12 5.91 -28.95 -11.36
C PHE A 12 6.03 -28.22 -10.03
N THR A 13 6.83 -27.16 -9.99
CA THR A 13 6.78 -26.19 -8.91
C THR A 13 5.45 -25.46 -9.05
N THR A 14 4.45 -25.91 -8.29
CA THR A 14 3.23 -25.14 -8.10
C THR A 14 3.63 -23.87 -7.36
N SER A 15 3.85 -22.79 -8.11
CA SER A 15 3.87 -21.46 -7.55
C SER A 15 2.44 -21.21 -7.08
N VAL A 16 2.22 -21.36 -5.77
CA VAL A 16 1.02 -20.85 -5.11
C VAL A 16 1.06 -19.33 -5.24
N ILE A 17 0.42 -18.83 -6.29
CA ILE A 17 0.11 -17.42 -6.42
C ILE A 17 -1.02 -17.18 -5.43
N PHE A 18 -0.67 -16.82 -4.19
CA PHE A 18 -1.62 -16.24 -3.25
C PHE A 18 -1.93 -14.82 -3.71
N ALA A 19 -2.64 -14.70 -4.83
CA ALA A 19 -3.31 -13.48 -5.17
C ALA A 19 -4.47 -13.36 -4.19
N GLN A 20 -4.38 -12.44 -3.23
CA GLN A 20 -5.57 -11.98 -2.53
C GLN A 20 -6.53 -11.43 -3.57
N ASP A 21 -7.47 -12.28 -3.98
CA ASP A 21 -8.40 -12.01 -5.06
C ASP A 21 -9.26 -10.81 -4.65
N GLY A 22 -8.95 -9.66 -5.26
CA GLY A 22 -9.67 -8.41 -5.04
C GLY A 22 -8.96 -7.29 -4.26
N LEU A 23 -7.83 -7.53 -3.55
CA LEU A 23 -7.14 -6.46 -2.79
C LEU A 23 -6.40 -5.48 -3.73
N VAL A 24 -5.73 -6.01 -4.76
CA VAL A 24 -5.10 -5.21 -5.81
C VAL A 24 -6.19 -4.41 -6.53
N GLY A 25 -5.99 -3.10 -6.62
CA GLY A 25 -6.96 -2.19 -7.20
C GLY A 25 -6.93 -0.82 -6.54
N LYS A 26 -7.89 -0.01 -6.94
CA LYS A 26 -8.03 1.38 -6.51
C LYS A 26 -9.14 1.50 -5.47
N TRP A 27 -8.81 2.11 -4.35
CA TRP A 27 -9.66 2.23 -3.17
C TRP A 27 -9.78 3.69 -2.76
N LYS A 28 -10.98 4.11 -2.38
CA LYS A 28 -11.15 5.35 -1.63
C LYS A 28 -10.77 5.11 -0.18
N THR A 29 -10.14 6.08 0.43
CA THR A 29 -9.72 6.04 1.84
C THR A 29 -10.20 7.26 2.63
N ASN A 30 -10.43 7.05 3.92
CA ASN A 30 -10.86 8.06 4.89
C ASN A 30 -9.82 9.17 5.04
N ILE A 31 -8.55 8.80 4.94
CA ILE A 31 -7.39 9.67 5.05
C ILE A 31 -6.32 9.23 4.05
N GLN A 32 -5.39 10.13 3.73
CA GLN A 32 -4.32 9.80 2.80
C GLN A 32 -3.36 8.80 3.45
N PHE A 33 -3.22 7.63 2.83
CA PHE A 33 -2.32 6.59 3.31
C PHE A 33 -0.86 7.04 3.26
N GLY A 34 -0.11 6.80 4.34
CA GLY A 34 1.32 7.10 4.44
C GLY A 34 1.69 8.50 4.93
N LEU A 35 0.71 9.38 5.19
CA LEU A 35 0.92 10.63 5.93
C LEU A 35 0.24 10.55 7.29
N GLY A 36 1.02 10.45 8.35
CA GLY A 36 0.56 10.51 9.73
C GLY A 36 0.32 9.15 10.40
N GLU A 37 -0.06 9.21 11.66
CA GLU A 37 -0.12 8.07 12.57
C GLU A 37 -1.53 7.51 12.73
N ALA A 38 -2.27 7.32 11.63
CA ALA A 38 -3.61 6.75 11.76
C ALA A 38 -3.64 5.29 12.18
N GLU A 39 -4.45 4.99 13.19
CA GLU A 39 -4.67 3.62 13.70
C GLU A 39 -5.38 2.74 12.68
N GLU A 40 -6.25 3.32 11.84
CA GLU A 40 -7.02 2.59 10.85
C GLU A 40 -7.18 3.35 9.53
N TYR A 41 -7.03 2.62 8.42
CA TYR A 41 -7.42 3.06 7.09
C TYR A 41 -8.59 2.22 6.57
N VAL A 42 -9.69 2.89 6.22
CA VAL A 42 -10.85 2.25 5.59
C VAL A 42 -10.68 2.32 4.09
N LEU A 43 -10.71 1.18 3.41
CA LEU A 43 -10.63 1.05 1.95
C LEU A 43 -12.00 0.62 1.41
N SER A 44 -12.63 1.50 0.64
CA SER A 44 -13.94 1.21 0.03
C SER A 44 -13.93 1.52 -1.47
N LYS A 45 -14.63 0.69 -2.25
CA LYS A 45 -14.95 1.00 -3.66
C LYS A 45 -16.19 1.89 -3.79
N SER A 46 -16.97 2.04 -2.70
CA SER A 46 -18.24 2.76 -2.73
C SER A 46 -18.05 4.25 -3.00
N VAL A 47 -18.81 4.77 -3.96
CA VAL A 47 -18.74 6.17 -4.37
C VAL A 47 -19.58 7.07 -3.46
N SER A 48 -20.54 6.51 -2.70
CA SER A 48 -21.49 7.25 -1.85
C SER A 48 -20.87 7.87 -0.60
N ASN A 49 -19.67 7.44 -0.22
CA ASN A 49 -19.03 7.86 1.01
C ASN A 49 -18.22 9.15 0.77
N ASN A 50 -18.93 10.29 0.72
CA ASN A 50 -18.40 11.62 0.41
C ASN A 50 -17.35 12.15 1.41
N PHE A 51 -17.12 11.44 2.52
CA PHE A 51 -16.07 11.73 3.48
C PHE A 51 -14.70 11.17 3.06
N LEU A 52 -14.66 10.20 2.12
CA LEU A 52 -13.43 9.60 1.62
C LEU A 52 -12.86 10.46 0.48
N ASN A 53 -11.92 11.33 0.82
CA ASN A 53 -11.28 12.26 -0.12
C ASN A 53 -9.86 11.84 -0.51
N SER A 54 -9.44 10.65 -0.14
CA SER A 54 -8.12 10.12 -0.49
C SER A 54 -8.27 8.81 -1.25
N TRP A 55 -7.21 8.44 -1.94
CA TRP A 55 -7.14 7.25 -2.76
C TRP A 55 -5.89 6.48 -2.41
N LEU A 56 -6.02 5.16 -2.33
CA LEU A 56 -4.93 4.20 -2.28
C LEU A 56 -5.10 3.23 -3.45
N GLU A 57 -4.08 3.15 -4.30
CA GLU A 57 -4.02 2.20 -5.39
C GLU A 57 -2.92 1.18 -5.11
N LEU A 58 -3.32 -0.07 -4.89
CA LEU A 58 -2.42 -1.21 -4.79
C LEU A 58 -2.28 -1.80 -6.20
N LYS A 59 -1.07 -1.75 -6.75
CA LYS A 59 -0.76 -2.19 -8.10
C LYS A 59 -0.20 -3.62 -8.09
N PRO A 60 -0.34 -4.36 -9.19
CA PRO A 60 0.39 -5.61 -9.37
C PRO A 60 1.89 -5.39 -9.15
N LYS A 61 2.59 -6.44 -8.69
CA LYS A 61 4.04 -6.41 -8.40
C LYS A 61 4.44 -5.49 -7.24
N SER A 62 3.61 -5.45 -6.18
CA SER A 62 4.02 -4.89 -4.88
C SER A 62 4.32 -3.38 -4.90
N ALA A 63 3.66 -2.61 -5.77
CA ALA A 63 3.79 -1.15 -5.80
C ALA A 63 2.47 -0.49 -5.36
N PHE A 64 2.54 0.66 -4.71
CA PHE A 64 1.35 1.44 -4.39
C PHE A 64 1.49 2.92 -4.70
N VAL A 65 0.34 3.59 -4.85
CA VAL A 65 0.25 5.04 -4.92
C VAL A 65 -0.86 5.52 -4.01
N SER A 66 -0.58 6.52 -3.19
CA SER A 66 -1.56 7.16 -2.31
C SER A 66 -1.63 8.66 -2.58
N TYR A 67 -2.82 9.18 -2.83
CA TYR A 67 -3.01 10.59 -3.18
C TYR A 67 -4.37 11.12 -2.71
N ARG A 68 -4.46 12.42 -2.51
CA ARG A 68 -5.72 13.08 -2.17
C ARG A 68 -6.50 13.48 -3.43
N SER A 69 -7.81 13.25 -3.44
CA SER A 69 -8.71 13.76 -4.47
C SER A 69 -8.79 15.29 -4.41
N GLN A 70 -8.88 15.94 -5.58
CA GLN A 70 -9.10 17.39 -5.66
C GLN A 70 -10.45 17.75 -5.01
N GLY A 71 -10.51 18.84 -4.24
CA GLY A 71 -11.78 19.42 -3.78
C GLY A 71 -12.10 19.32 -2.29
N GLY A 72 -11.10 19.30 -1.40
CA GLY A 72 -11.37 19.64 0.00
C GLY A 72 -11.96 21.06 0.13
N PRO A 73 -12.79 21.36 1.14
CA PRO A 73 -13.51 22.65 1.29
C PRO A 73 -12.59 23.86 1.46
N CYS A 74 -11.30 23.64 1.65
CA CYS A 74 -10.29 24.66 1.78
C CYS A 74 -9.48 24.66 0.49
N GLY A 75 -9.59 25.71 -0.34
CA GLY A 75 -8.97 25.87 -1.67
C GLY A 75 -7.43 25.85 -1.72
N ASN A 76 -6.82 24.94 -0.99
CA ASN A 76 -5.40 24.70 -0.93
C ASN A 76 -5.04 23.80 -2.12
N ASN A 77 -4.47 24.41 -3.16
CA ASN A 77 -3.97 23.72 -4.35
C ASN A 77 -2.66 22.98 -4.07
N CYS A 78 -2.49 22.35 -2.90
CA CYS A 78 -1.31 21.56 -2.58
C CYS A 78 -1.68 20.08 -2.65
N TYR A 79 -1.11 19.36 -3.61
CA TYR A 79 -1.36 17.93 -3.77
C TYR A 79 -0.12 17.13 -3.44
N THR A 80 -0.27 16.26 -2.46
CA THR A 80 0.75 15.29 -2.08
C THR A 80 0.42 13.95 -2.73
N THR A 81 1.39 13.32 -3.39
CA THR A 81 1.28 11.94 -3.88
C THR A 81 2.43 11.13 -3.31
N ILE A 82 2.11 9.99 -2.71
CA ILE A 82 3.06 9.07 -2.12
C ILE A 82 3.17 7.84 -3.01
N TYR A 83 4.40 7.45 -3.30
CA TYR A 83 4.76 6.26 -4.04
C TYR A 83 5.53 5.33 -3.13
N GLY A 84 5.32 4.04 -3.29
CA GLY A 84 6.05 3.07 -2.51
C GLY A 84 5.80 1.64 -2.94
N ARG A 85 6.25 0.73 -2.08
CA ARG A 85 6.11 -0.71 -2.22
C ARG A 85 5.34 -1.31 -1.06
N TYR A 86 4.74 -2.47 -1.29
CA TYR A 86 4.05 -3.21 -0.24
C TYR A 86 4.34 -4.72 -0.33
N SER A 87 4.37 -5.39 0.82
CA SER A 87 4.42 -6.85 0.92
C SER A 87 3.22 -7.34 1.71
N ILE A 88 2.69 -8.50 1.32
CA ILE A 88 1.62 -9.18 2.05
C ILE A 88 2.24 -10.41 2.71
N GLU A 89 2.01 -10.56 4.00
CA GLU A 89 2.52 -11.65 4.82
C GLU A 89 1.35 -12.48 5.35
N ASP A 90 1.41 -13.79 5.10
CA ASP A 90 0.43 -14.79 5.54
C ASP A 90 -1.04 -14.43 5.24
N GLU A 91 -1.28 -13.68 4.17
CA GLU A 91 -2.59 -13.13 3.76
C GLU A 91 -3.31 -12.27 4.81
N LYS A 92 -2.71 -12.04 5.97
CA LYS A 92 -3.31 -11.34 7.11
C LYS A 92 -2.67 -9.99 7.34
N TYR A 93 -1.40 -9.85 6.99
CA TYR A 93 -0.64 -8.65 7.26
C TYR A 93 -0.18 -7.99 5.96
N ILE A 94 -0.10 -6.67 5.99
CA ILE A 94 0.46 -5.88 4.90
C ILE A 94 1.44 -4.86 5.45
N ASN A 95 2.64 -4.87 4.88
CA ASN A 95 3.73 -3.97 5.20
C ASN A 95 3.92 -2.99 4.05
N PHE A 96 4.19 -1.73 4.37
CA PHE A 96 4.35 -0.66 3.40
C PHE A 96 5.69 0.02 3.55
N HIS A 97 6.28 0.38 2.42
CA HIS A 97 7.52 1.13 2.35
C HIS A 97 7.34 2.33 1.43
N ILE A 98 7.60 3.53 1.94
CA ILE A 98 7.48 4.78 1.17
C ILE A 98 8.82 5.10 0.53
N ASP A 99 8.84 5.04 -0.80
CA ASP A 99 10.01 5.38 -1.60
C ASP A 99 10.07 6.89 -1.89
N THR A 100 8.93 7.51 -2.22
CA THR A 100 8.89 8.91 -2.69
C THR A 100 7.60 9.62 -2.29
N ILE A 101 7.72 10.89 -1.92
CA ILE A 101 6.61 11.80 -1.71
C ILE A 101 6.80 12.98 -2.67
N THR A 102 5.85 13.18 -3.56
CA THR A 102 5.87 14.29 -4.51
C THR A 102 4.83 15.34 -4.14
N TYR A 103 5.16 16.59 -4.43
CA TYR A 103 4.28 17.72 -4.22
C TYR A 103 4.02 18.40 -5.55
N SER A 104 2.75 18.74 -5.81
CA SER A 104 2.40 19.49 -7.02
C SER A 104 1.52 20.69 -6.71
N ARG A 105 1.54 21.63 -7.66
CA ARG A 105 0.89 22.94 -7.60
C ARG A 105 1.39 23.79 -6.42
N SER A 106 0.52 24.55 -5.77
CA SER A 106 0.87 25.59 -4.80
C SER A 106 1.11 25.00 -3.42
N CYS A 107 2.01 24.02 -3.29
CA CYS A 107 2.55 23.61 -2.00
C CYS A 107 3.67 24.58 -1.61
N PRO A 108 3.45 25.58 -0.74
CA PRO A 108 4.49 26.55 -0.43
C PRO A 108 5.60 25.83 0.33
N LYS A 109 6.85 25.94 -0.15
CA LYS A 109 8.05 25.45 0.55
C LYS A 109 8.11 23.93 0.75
N ARG A 110 7.56 23.13 -0.17
CA ARG A 110 7.76 21.67 -0.18
C ARG A 110 8.39 21.25 -1.49
N GLU A 111 9.47 20.51 -1.37
CA GLU A 111 10.12 19.81 -2.47
C GLU A 111 9.81 18.33 -2.37
N ASP A 112 9.87 17.63 -3.50
CA ASP A 112 9.76 16.18 -3.52
C ASP A 112 10.78 15.56 -2.56
N SER A 113 10.38 14.53 -1.83
CA SER A 113 11.21 13.87 -0.83
C SER A 113 11.29 12.37 -1.04
N PHE A 114 12.41 11.79 -0.65
CA PHE A 114 12.72 10.36 -0.78
C PHE A 114 12.99 9.77 0.61
N PRO A 115 11.96 9.66 1.45
CA PRO A 115 12.15 9.33 2.86
C PRO A 115 12.69 7.91 3.06
N ASN A 116 12.40 6.98 2.13
CA ASN A 116 12.85 5.59 2.20
C ASN A 116 12.50 4.93 3.55
N ILE A 117 11.24 5.11 3.99
CA ILE A 117 10.76 4.67 5.31
C ILE A 117 9.82 3.48 5.21
N THR A 118 10.01 2.50 6.09
CA THR A 118 9.04 1.42 6.30
C THR A 118 8.01 1.88 7.33
N LEU A 119 6.73 1.73 7.02
CA LEU A 119 5.63 1.97 7.95
C LEU A 119 5.43 0.75 8.86
N SER A 120 4.65 0.94 9.94
CA SER A 120 4.17 -0.17 10.75
C SER A 120 3.44 -1.22 9.91
N GLU A 121 3.42 -2.44 10.42
CA GLU A 121 2.60 -3.52 9.88
C GLU A 121 1.11 -3.21 10.08
N TYR A 122 0.26 -3.62 9.14
CA TYR A 122 -1.19 -3.51 9.25
C TYR A 122 -1.84 -4.89 9.12
N VAL A 123 -2.88 -5.14 9.93
CA VAL A 123 -3.79 -6.26 9.76
C VAL A 123 -4.80 -5.92 8.66
N ILE A 124 -5.01 -6.86 7.74
CA ILE A 124 -5.99 -6.78 6.66
C ILE A 124 -7.30 -7.37 7.16
N GLU A 125 -8.34 -6.55 7.29
CA GLU A 125 -9.68 -6.99 7.66
C GLU A 125 -10.64 -6.82 6.48
N LYS A 126 -11.23 -7.90 5.99
CA LYS A 126 -12.19 -7.83 4.88
C LYS A 126 -13.55 -7.35 5.38
N THR A 127 -14.15 -6.39 4.68
CA THR A 127 -15.48 -5.86 4.99
C THR A 127 -16.46 -6.13 3.84
N ALA A 128 -17.73 -5.78 4.03
CA ALA A 128 -18.74 -5.87 2.97
C ALA A 128 -18.45 -4.92 1.78
N GLU A 129 -17.76 -3.80 2.03
CA GLU A 129 -17.50 -2.75 1.03
C GLU A 129 -16.06 -2.71 0.51
N GLY A 130 -15.15 -3.48 1.13
CA GLY A 130 -13.74 -3.50 0.81
C GLY A 130 -12.90 -4.09 1.93
N TYR A 131 -11.99 -3.29 2.48
CA TYR A 131 -11.03 -3.71 3.51
C TYR A 131 -10.79 -2.61 4.53
N ASN A 132 -10.38 -2.98 5.74
CA ASN A 132 -9.74 -2.07 6.68
C ASN A 132 -8.29 -2.51 6.87
N PHE A 133 -7.39 -1.54 6.94
CA PHE A 133 -6.02 -1.73 7.39
C PHE A 133 -5.89 -1.16 8.79
N VAL A 134 -5.85 -2.05 9.77
CA VAL A 134 -5.73 -1.70 11.19
C VAL A 134 -4.26 -1.84 11.58
N ARG A 135 -3.67 -0.78 12.14
CA ARG A 135 -2.27 -0.80 12.55
C ARG A 135 -2.03 -1.92 13.55
N ASN A 136 -0.99 -2.71 13.31
CA ASN A 136 -0.49 -3.67 14.26
C ASN A 136 0.54 -2.99 15.19
N ASP A 137 0.08 -2.48 16.33
CA ASP A 137 0.92 -1.79 17.33
C ASP A 137 1.95 -2.71 18.02
N VAL A 138 1.98 -4.00 17.68
CA VAL A 138 2.99 -4.95 18.17
C VAL A 138 4.34 -4.76 17.44
N PHE A 139 4.36 -4.12 16.26
CA PHE A 139 5.57 -3.96 15.44
C PHE A 139 6.11 -2.51 15.48
N PHE A 140 6.79 -2.15 16.57
CA PHE A 140 7.63 -0.95 16.59
C PHE A 140 8.99 -1.27 15.96
N GLY A 141 9.09 -1.10 14.63
CA GLY A 141 10.37 -1.08 13.94
C GLY A 141 11.22 0.09 14.43
N THR A 142 12.43 -0.20 14.91
CA THR A 142 13.42 0.79 15.33
C THR A 142 13.74 1.74 14.18
N VAL A 143 13.53 3.04 14.40
CA VAL A 143 14.14 4.07 13.56
C VAL A 143 15.65 4.02 13.79
N THR A 144 16.38 3.31 12.93
CA THR A 144 17.83 3.50 12.82
C THR A 144 18.05 4.84 12.12
N LYS A 145 18.14 5.92 12.90
CA LYS A 145 18.87 7.10 12.47
C LYS A 145 20.33 6.68 12.35
N GLU A 146 20.78 6.43 11.14
CA GLU A 146 22.20 6.52 10.84
C GLU A 146 22.53 8.02 10.88
N SER A 147 23.21 8.43 11.95
CA SER A 147 23.75 9.77 12.11
C SER A 147 25.08 9.84 11.37
N ASP A 148 25.13 10.66 10.32
CA ASP A 148 26.38 11.26 9.83
C ASP A 148 26.74 12.49 10.68
#